data_AF-A0A9E1ZVT7-F1
#
_entry.id   AF-A0A9E1ZVT7-F1
#
_cell.length_a   1.000
_cell.length_b   1.000
_cell.length_c   1.000
_cell.angle_alpha   90.00
_cell.angle_beta   90.00
_cell.angle_gamma   90.00
#
_symmetry.space_group_name_H-M   'P 1'
#
loop_
_entity.id
_entity.type
_entity.pdbx_description
1 polymer ?
#
loop_
_entity_poly.entity_id
_entity_poly.type
_entity_poly.pdbx_seq_one_letter_code
_entity_poly.pdbx_strand_id
1 'polypeptide(L)'
;MSQILSPDCESELLTFAQSEYGIILKGSQRKRLNDAFQISRKKFGHETSEDYTNSLFAAKPDDAERTDFVSCITVEESYFFRDADQIEFIRKTWLPRMLEKKRRASDKHIRIWCAGCSFGQEPYTVAILLKEELPEFRDWTIHLLASVSNVSAYGTN
;
A
#
# COMPACT_ATOMS: atom_id res chain seq x y z
N MET A 1 -23.86 7.54 20.47
CA MET A 1 -24.14 8.29 19.24
C MET A 1 -22.80 8.68 18.63
N SER A 2 -22.49 8.23 17.41
CA SER A 2 -21.25 8.61 16.73
C SER A 2 -21.26 10.12 16.51
N GLN A 3 -20.36 10.82 17.20
CA GLN A 3 -20.14 12.24 17.00
C GLN A 3 -19.72 12.41 15.53
N ILE A 4 -20.51 13.16 14.77
CA ILE A 4 -20.18 13.48 13.37
C ILE A 4 -19.00 14.45 13.42
N LEU A 5 -17.96 14.16 12.65
CA LEU A 5 -16.82 15.05 12.47
C LEU A 5 -17.30 16.46 12.08
N SER A 6 -16.76 17.51 12.71
CA SER A 6 -17.10 18.87 12.30
C SER A 6 -16.65 19.09 10.85
N PRO A 7 -17.36 19.91 10.04
CA PRO A 7 -16.95 20.19 8.67
C PRO A 7 -15.53 20.77 8.56
N ASP A 8 -15.12 21.56 9.56
CA ASP A 8 -13.79 22.17 9.62
C ASP A 8 -12.71 21.11 9.85
N CYS A 9 -12.88 20.22 10.85
CA CYS A 9 -11.95 19.12 11.08
C CYS A 9 -11.92 18.14 9.89
N GLU A 10 -13.05 17.89 9.23
CA GLU A 10 -13.08 17.04 8.03
C GLU A 10 -12.22 17.65 6.91
N SER A 11 -12.34 18.96 6.68
CA SER A 11 -11.54 19.66 5.68
C SER A 11 -10.05 19.60 6.02
N GLU A 12 -9.67 19.83 7.27
CA GLU A 12 -8.28 19.77 7.73
C GLU A 12 -7.68 18.37 7.53
N LEU A 13 -8.41 17.31 7.90
CA LEU A 13 -7.96 15.92 7.71
C LEU A 13 -7.83 15.55 6.23
N LEU A 14 -8.73 16.03 5.37
CA LEU A 14 -8.63 15.83 3.92
C LEU A 14 -7.39 16.52 3.35
N THR A 15 -7.12 17.75 3.78
CA THR A 15 -5.91 18.49 3.38
C THR A 15 -4.65 17.78 3.87
N PHE A 16 -4.63 17.35 5.13
CA PHE A 16 -3.51 16.59 5.71
C PHE A 16 -3.24 15.28 4.95
N ALA A 17 -4.28 14.47 4.71
CA ALA A 17 -4.14 13.22 3.97
C ALA A 17 -3.61 13.45 2.54
N GLN A 18 -4.02 14.54 1.90
CA GLN A 18 -3.55 14.90 0.57
C GLN A 18 -2.12 15.45 0.58
N SER A 19 -1.76 16.35 1.51
CA SER A 19 -0.45 17.01 1.53
C SER A 19 0.66 16.08 1.99
N GLU A 20 0.39 15.25 3.00
CA GLU A 20 1.40 14.39 3.62
C GLU A 20 1.50 13.03 2.93
N TYR A 21 0.39 12.48 2.45
CA TYR A 21 0.31 11.11 1.94
C TYR A 21 -0.19 11.00 0.49
N GLY A 22 -0.60 12.11 -0.14
CA GLY A 22 -1.16 12.09 -1.49
C GLY A 22 -2.53 11.41 -1.60
N ILE A 23 -3.19 11.13 -0.47
CA ILE A 23 -4.47 10.42 -0.43
C ILE A 23 -5.61 11.41 -0.68
N ILE A 24 -6.39 11.18 -1.74
CA ILE A 24 -7.54 12.02 -2.09
C ILE A 24 -8.82 11.21 -1.90
N LEU A 25 -9.59 11.52 -0.87
CA LEU A 25 -10.87 10.85 -0.57
C LEU A 25 -12.03 11.67 -1.12
N LYS A 26 -12.80 11.10 -2.06
CA LYS A 26 -13.96 11.76 -2.70
C LYS A 26 -15.26 10.99 -2.47
N GLY A 27 -16.37 11.72 -2.46
CA GLY A 27 -17.72 11.14 -2.42
C GLY A 27 -17.90 10.14 -1.28
N SER A 28 -18.27 8.91 -1.61
CA SER A 28 -18.50 7.82 -0.65
C SER A 28 -17.28 7.43 0.19
N GLN A 29 -16.06 7.76 -0.25
CA GLN A 29 -14.82 7.46 0.49
C GLN A 29 -14.67 8.33 1.75
N ARG A 30 -15.34 9.49 1.83
CA ARG A 30 -15.33 10.33 3.03
C ARG A 30 -15.93 9.65 4.26
N LYS A 31 -16.82 8.67 4.05
CA LYS A 31 -17.31 7.84 5.14
C LYS A 31 -16.18 7.08 5.83
N ARG A 32 -15.22 6.56 5.05
CA ARG A 32 -14.04 5.86 5.60
C ARG A 32 -13.17 6.79 6.44
N LEU A 33 -13.02 8.06 6.03
CA LEU A 33 -12.29 9.06 6.82
C LEU A 33 -12.91 9.22 8.21
N ASN A 34 -14.22 9.41 8.27
CA ASN A 34 -14.94 9.57 9.54
C ASN A 34 -14.88 8.29 10.39
N ASP A 35 -15.05 7.12 9.77
CA ASP A 35 -14.96 5.84 10.49
C ASP A 35 -13.54 5.61 11.05
N ALA A 36 -12.50 5.82 10.23
CA ALA A 36 -11.10 5.75 10.62
C ALA A 36 -10.76 6.70 11.76
N PHE A 37 -11.20 7.95 11.66
CA PHE A 37 -11.02 8.96 12.70
C PHE A 37 -11.63 8.51 14.02
N GLN A 38 -12.89 8.05 14.02
CA GLN A 38 -13.55 7.66 15.26
C GLN A 38 -12.94 6.40 15.88
N ILE A 39 -12.45 5.47 15.07
CA ILE A 39 -11.75 4.27 15.54
C ILE A 39 -10.43 4.68 16.20
N SER A 40 -9.60 5.43 15.48
CA SER A 40 -8.27 5.82 15.95
C SER A 40 -8.33 6.74 17.17
N ARG A 41 -9.20 7.76 17.15
CA ARG A 41 -9.46 8.64 18.30
C ARG A 41 -9.75 7.88 19.59
N LYS A 42 -10.63 6.88 19.51
CA LYS A 42 -10.99 6.03 20.66
C LYS A 42 -9.85 5.12 21.09
N LYS A 43 -9.07 4.61 20.14
CA LYS A 43 -7.91 3.75 20.40
C LYS A 43 -6.84 4.49 21.20
N PHE A 44 -6.61 5.76 20.91
CA PHE A 44 -5.62 6.60 21.61
C PHE A 44 -6.20 7.40 22.79
N GLY A 45 -7.50 7.27 23.07
CA GLY A 45 -8.11 7.75 24.31
C GLY A 45 -8.50 9.23 24.31
N HIS A 46 -8.65 9.87 23.16
CA HIS A 46 -8.99 11.30 23.06
C HIS A 46 -10.49 11.55 23.22
N GLU A 47 -10.85 12.46 24.12
CA GLU A 47 -12.25 12.76 24.47
C GLU A 47 -12.95 13.63 23.43
N THR A 48 -12.22 14.55 22.79
CA THR A 48 -12.76 15.48 21.80
C THR A 48 -12.14 15.26 20.42
N SER A 49 -12.82 15.77 19.38
CA SER A 49 -12.30 15.70 18.02
C SER A 49 -11.09 16.59 17.85
N GLU A 50 -11.11 17.77 18.47
CA GLU A 50 -10.07 18.79 18.37
C GLU A 50 -8.76 18.33 19.04
N ASP A 51 -8.86 17.69 20.21
CA ASP A 51 -7.70 17.14 20.92
C ASP A 51 -6.96 16.09 20.08
N TYR A 52 -7.71 15.16 19.49
CA TYR A 52 -7.15 14.14 18.61
C TYR A 52 -6.58 14.73 17.32
N THR A 53 -7.27 15.65 16.65
CA THR A 53 -6.75 16.31 15.44
C THR A 53 -5.43 17.04 15.71
N ASN A 54 -5.34 17.75 16.84
CA ASN A 54 -4.10 18.42 17.25
C ASN A 54 -2.97 17.42 17.55
N SER A 55 -3.27 16.33 18.26
CA SER A 55 -2.30 15.25 18.53
C SER A 55 -1.79 14.64 17.23
N LEU A 56 -2.70 14.25 16.33
CA LEU A 56 -2.40 13.65 15.04
C LEU A 56 -1.53 14.55 14.15
N PHE A 57 -1.79 15.86 14.13
CA PHE A 57 -1.01 16.82 13.34
C PHE A 57 0.35 17.15 13.96
N ALA A 58 0.47 17.07 15.29
CA ALA A 58 1.74 17.22 15.98
C ALA A 58 2.61 15.95 15.91
N ALA A 59 1.99 14.79 15.69
CA ALA A 59 2.65 13.49 15.63
C ALA A 59 3.57 13.36 14.40
N LYS A 60 4.74 12.74 14.63
CA LYS A 60 5.69 12.39 13.59
C LYS A 60 5.14 11.27 12.71
N PRO A 61 5.60 11.15 11.44
CA PRO A 61 5.11 10.12 10.52
C PRO A 61 5.20 8.67 11.04
N ASP A 62 6.17 8.38 11.91
CA ASP A 62 6.43 7.08 12.52
C ASP A 62 5.74 6.87 13.88
N ASP A 63 5.06 7.88 14.41
CA ASP A 63 4.30 7.75 15.65
C ASP A 63 3.10 6.81 15.44
N ALA A 64 2.78 6.03 16.48
CA ALA A 64 1.76 5.00 16.43
C ALA A 64 0.37 5.54 16.05
N GLU A 65 0.02 6.73 16.56
CA GLU A 65 -1.25 7.40 16.28
C GLU A 65 -1.40 7.75 14.80
N ARG A 66 -0.36 8.35 14.22
CA ARG A 66 -0.33 8.75 12.82
C ARG A 66 -0.31 7.53 11.89
N THR A 67 0.49 6.53 12.22
CA THR A 67 0.55 5.26 11.47
C THR A 67 -0.80 4.53 11.49
N ASP A 68 -1.47 4.47 12.64
CA ASP A 68 -2.79 3.83 12.78
C ASP A 68 -3.87 4.54 11.95
N PHE A 69 -3.93 5.87 12.05
CA PHE A 69 -4.89 6.66 11.28
C PHE A 69 -4.71 6.48 9.78
N VAL A 70 -3.46 6.58 9.29
CA VAL A 70 -3.13 6.40 7.87
C VAL A 70 -3.53 5.00 7.41
N SER A 71 -3.21 3.97 8.20
CA SER A 71 -3.60 2.59 7.90
C SER A 71 -5.12 2.44 7.72
N CYS A 72 -5.90 3.11 8.58
CA CYS A 72 -7.37 3.05 8.53
C CYS A 72 -7.97 3.76 7.31
N ILE A 73 -7.32 4.80 6.79
CA ILE A 73 -7.79 5.52 5.60
C ILE A 73 -7.24 4.94 4.29
N THR A 74 -6.16 4.17 4.34
CA THR A 74 -5.63 3.41 3.21
C THR A 74 -6.39 2.09 3.03
N VAL A 75 -6.59 1.68 1.78
CA VAL A 75 -7.14 0.35 1.47
C VAL A 75 -6.01 -0.65 1.44
N GLU A 76 -5.76 -1.32 2.55
CA GLU A 76 -4.79 -2.40 2.64
C GLU A 76 -5.47 -3.73 2.32
N GLU A 77 -5.64 -4.02 1.03
CA GLU A 77 -6.03 -5.35 0.58
C GLU A 77 -4.85 -6.00 -0.15
N SER A 78 -4.39 -7.13 0.37
CA SER A 78 -3.33 -7.89 -0.27
C SER A 78 -3.53 -9.38 -0.06
N TYR A 79 -3.59 -10.12 -1.15
CA TYR A 79 -3.67 -11.57 -1.16
C TYR A 79 -2.90 -12.10 -2.38
N PHE A 80 -2.45 -13.34 -2.28
CA PHE A 80 -1.72 -13.99 -3.36
C PHE A 80 -2.58 -14.10 -4.61
N PHE A 81 -1.96 -13.86 -5.76
CA PHE A 81 -2.58 -13.99 -7.07
C PHE A 81 -3.85 -13.13 -7.23
N ARG A 82 -3.83 -11.90 -6.69
CA ARG A 82 -5.01 -11.03 -6.59
C ARG A 82 -5.73 -10.76 -7.90
N ASP A 83 -4.97 -10.38 -8.92
CA ASP A 83 -5.52 -10.02 -10.22
C ASP A 83 -5.12 -11.06 -11.26
N ALA A 84 -6.01 -12.04 -11.46
CA ALA A 84 -5.79 -13.16 -12.36
C ALA A 84 -5.48 -12.71 -13.79
N ASP A 85 -6.12 -11.64 -14.27
CA ASP A 85 -5.92 -11.12 -15.63
C ASP A 85 -4.52 -10.51 -15.78
N GLN A 86 -4.04 -9.77 -14.77
CA GLN A 86 -2.67 -9.24 -14.77
C GLN A 86 -1.63 -10.36 -14.72
N ILE A 87 -1.85 -11.39 -13.89
CA ILE A 87 -0.94 -12.53 -13.78
C ILE A 87 -0.89 -13.29 -15.11
N GLU A 88 -2.04 -13.48 -15.74
CA GLU A 88 -2.14 -14.15 -17.02
C GLU A 88 -1.47 -13.34 -18.14
N PHE A 89 -1.61 -12.01 -18.11
CA PHE A 89 -0.87 -11.13 -18.99
C PHE A 89 0.65 -11.28 -18.81
N ILE A 90 1.13 -11.34 -17.57
CA ILE A 90 2.55 -11.54 -17.29
C ILE A 90 3.02 -12.87 -17.87
N ARG A 91 2.30 -13.97 -17.62
CA ARG A 91 2.63 -15.32 -18.12
C ARG A 91 2.63 -15.42 -19.64
N LYS A 92 1.52 -15.02 -20.28
CA LYS A 92 1.29 -15.30 -21.70
C LYS A 92 1.88 -14.25 -22.62
N THR A 93 2.08 -13.02 -22.15
CA THR A 93 2.43 -11.90 -23.01
C THR A 93 3.78 -11.28 -22.64
N TRP A 94 3.91 -10.78 -21.41
CA TRP A 94 5.11 -10.03 -21.03
C TRP A 94 6.35 -10.91 -20.93
N LEU A 95 6.25 -12.05 -20.22
CA LEU A 95 7.39 -12.91 -19.94
C LEU A 95 8.02 -13.50 -21.21
N PRO A 96 7.26 -14.07 -22.19
CA PRO A 96 7.84 -14.59 -23.42
C PRO A 96 8.56 -13.51 -24.23
N ARG A 97 7.96 -12.32 -24.35
CA ARG A 97 8.57 -11.17 -25.06
C ARG A 97 9.84 -10.69 -24.37
N MET A 98 9.83 -10.61 -23.04
CA MET A 98 11.00 -10.23 -22.26
C MET A 98 12.13 -11.26 -22.43
N LEU A 99 11.81 -12.55 -22.37
CA LEU A 99 12.79 -13.65 -22.54
C LEU A 99 13.46 -13.60 -23.90
N GLU A 100 12.71 -13.39 -24.98
CA GLU A 100 13.25 -13.29 -26.33
C GLU A 100 14.22 -12.09 -26.47
N LYS A 101 13.88 -10.94 -25.87
CA LYS A 101 14.75 -9.76 -25.85
C LYS A 101 16.04 -10.02 -25.06
N LYS A 102 15.91 -10.63 -23.88
CA LYS A 102 17.03 -10.93 -22.96
C LYS A 102 18.00 -11.94 -23.54
N ARG A 103 17.50 -13.01 -24.17
CA ARG A 103 18.31 -14.01 -24.89
C ARG A 103 19.12 -13.39 -26.02
N ARG A 104 18.51 -12.55 -26.86
CA ARG A 104 19.21 -11.84 -27.94
C ARG A 104 20.34 -10.95 -27.43
N ALA A 105 20.15 -10.36 -26.26
CA ALA A 105 21.15 -9.51 -25.62
C ALA A 105 22.19 -10.29 -24.78
N SER A 106 22.06 -11.61 -24.66
CA SER A 106 22.84 -12.43 -23.70
C SER A 106 22.80 -11.88 -22.27
N ASP A 107 21.67 -11.29 -21.87
CA ASP A 107 21.48 -10.67 -20.56
C ASP A 107 20.50 -11.48 -19.72
N LYS A 108 20.99 -12.06 -18.62
CA LYS A 108 20.21 -12.87 -17.68
C LYS A 108 19.79 -12.10 -16.42
N HIS A 109 19.73 -10.76 -16.47
CA HIS A 109 19.28 -9.94 -15.33
C HIS A 109 17.82 -9.53 -15.47
N ILE A 110 17.03 -9.69 -14.41
CA ILE A 110 15.65 -9.20 -14.32
C ILE A 110 15.55 -8.27 -13.12
N ARG A 111 14.94 -7.10 -13.33
CA ARG A 111 14.64 -6.13 -12.27
C ARG A 111 13.16 -5.80 -12.35
N ILE A 112 12.43 -6.04 -11.27
CA ILE A 112 11.00 -5.76 -11.15
C ILE A 112 10.78 -4.93 -9.89
N TRP A 113 9.87 -3.97 -9.97
CA TRP A 113 9.45 -3.14 -8.85
C TRP A 113 7.95 -3.31 -8.63
N CYS A 114 7.58 -3.81 -7.45
CA CYS A 114 6.22 -3.87 -6.94
C CYS A 114 5.98 -2.63 -6.07
N ALA A 115 5.30 -1.63 -6.63
CA ALA A 115 4.99 -0.38 -5.94
C ALA A 115 3.60 -0.44 -5.32
N GLY A 116 3.48 -0.15 -4.02
CA GLY A 116 2.21 -0.22 -3.29
C GLY A 116 1.81 -1.62 -2.88
N CYS A 117 2.78 -2.51 -2.64
CA CYS A 117 2.55 -3.95 -2.43
C CYS A 117 1.92 -4.34 -1.07
N SER A 118 1.46 -3.37 -0.27
CA SER A 118 0.81 -3.58 1.04
C SER A 118 1.61 -4.59 1.89
N PHE A 119 1.02 -5.70 2.31
CA PHE A 119 1.67 -6.74 3.14
C PHE A 119 2.61 -7.70 2.37
N GLY A 120 2.94 -7.41 1.11
CA GLY A 120 3.99 -8.09 0.37
C GLY A 120 3.58 -9.35 -0.42
N GLN A 121 2.30 -9.73 -0.45
CA GLN A 121 1.85 -10.89 -1.22
C GLN A 121 2.10 -10.73 -2.73
N GLU A 122 2.00 -9.50 -3.25
CA GLU A 122 2.26 -9.22 -4.67
C GLU A 122 3.69 -9.57 -5.14
N PRO A 123 4.78 -9.05 -4.51
CA PRO A 123 6.13 -9.40 -4.91
C PRO A 123 6.41 -10.90 -4.74
N TYR A 124 5.78 -11.58 -3.77
CA TYR A 124 5.88 -13.03 -3.67
C TYR A 124 5.13 -13.76 -4.79
N THR A 125 3.94 -13.30 -5.18
CA THR A 125 3.23 -13.83 -6.37
C THR A 125 4.11 -13.71 -7.60
N VAL A 126 4.75 -12.55 -7.82
CA VAL A 126 5.69 -12.37 -8.94
C VAL A 126 6.89 -13.32 -8.82
N ALA A 127 7.47 -13.47 -7.62
CA ALA A 127 8.60 -14.38 -7.41
C ALA A 127 8.24 -15.84 -7.74
N ILE A 128 7.07 -16.31 -7.28
CA ILE A 128 6.55 -17.66 -7.58
C ILE A 128 6.36 -17.80 -9.08
N LEU A 129 5.73 -16.81 -9.73
CA LEU A 129 5.48 -16.79 -11.16
C LEU A 129 6.79 -16.93 -11.97
N LEU A 130 7.80 -16.14 -11.63
CA LEU A 130 9.09 -16.20 -12.30
C LEU A 130 9.77 -17.55 -12.08
N LYS A 131 9.66 -18.12 -10.89
CA LYS A 131 10.24 -19.43 -10.58
C LYS A 131 9.58 -20.56 -11.36
N GLU A 132 8.27 -20.49 -11.58
CA GLU A 132 7.51 -21.50 -12.34
C GLU A 132 7.74 -21.39 -13.85
N GLU A 133 7.86 -20.17 -14.36
CA GLU A 133 7.77 -19.91 -15.80
C GLU A 133 9.14 -19.62 -16.46
N LEU A 134 10.17 -19.21 -15.72
CA LEU A 134 11.49 -18.95 -16.30
C LEU A 134 12.24 -20.27 -16.56
N PRO A 135 12.60 -20.57 -17.82
CA PRO A 135 13.49 -21.68 -18.10
C PRO A 135 14.89 -21.36 -17.55
N GLU A 136 15.56 -22.40 -17.02
CA GLU A 136 16.88 -22.28 -16.41
C GLU A 136 16.90 -21.20 -15.31
N PHE A 137 15.84 -21.12 -14.49
CA PHE A 137 15.66 -20.07 -13.46
C PHE A 137 16.93 -19.75 -12.65
N ARG A 138 17.76 -20.76 -12.34
CA ARG A 138 19.01 -20.62 -11.58
C ARG A 138 20.09 -19.79 -12.27
N ASP A 139 20.01 -19.64 -13.60
CA ASP A 139 20.96 -18.86 -14.39
C ASP A 139 20.57 -17.38 -14.45
N TRP A 140 19.41 -17.01 -13.90
CA TRP A 140 18.93 -15.63 -13.88
C TRP A 140 19.30 -14.93 -12.57
N THR A 141 19.81 -13.71 -12.70
CA THR A 141 19.94 -12.79 -11.57
C THR A 141 18.67 -11.96 -11.48
N ILE A 142 17.86 -12.19 -10.46
CA ILE A 142 16.55 -11.53 -10.31
C ILE A 142 16.57 -10.61 -9.08
N HIS A 143 16.24 -9.34 -9.31
CA HIS A 143 16.02 -8.35 -8.25
C HIS A 143 14.54 -7.95 -8.22
N LEU A 144 13.90 -8.21 -7.08
CA LEU A 144 12.55 -7.76 -6.78
C LEU A 144 12.64 -6.65 -5.73
N LEU A 145 12.27 -5.42 -6.12
CA LEU A 145 12.10 -4.31 -5.20
C LEU A 145 10.62 -4.21 -4.85
N ALA A 146 10.31 -4.09 -3.57
CA ALA A 146 8.96 -3.92 -3.06
C ALA A 146 8.93 -2.65 -2.22
N SER A 147 7.97 -1.76 -2.48
CA SER A 147 7.81 -0.52 -1.70
C SER A 147 6.35 -0.29 -1.35
N VAL A 148 6.12 0.36 -0.21
CA VAL A 148 4.79 0.67 0.32
C VAL A 148 4.85 2.06 0.98
N SER A 149 3.72 2.77 1.03
CA SER A 149 3.64 4.12 1.61
C SER A 149 3.46 4.13 3.13
N ASN A 150 3.10 3.00 3.73
CA ASN A 150 2.74 2.88 5.15
C ASN A 150 3.63 1.85 5.87
N VAL A 151 4.20 2.24 7.01
CA VAL A 151 5.15 1.40 7.74
C VAL A 151 4.47 0.19 8.40
N SER A 152 3.17 0.29 8.73
CA SER A 152 2.40 -0.81 9.32
C SER A 152 2.42 -2.10 8.47
N ALA A 153 2.58 -1.96 7.15
CA ALA A 153 2.57 -3.10 6.25
C ALA A 153 3.82 -3.99 6.34
N TYR A 154 4.89 -3.52 6.99
CA TYR A 154 6.12 -4.31 7.18
C TYR A 154 6.03 -5.34 8.31
N GLY A 155 4.92 -5.41 9.05
CA GLY A 155 4.74 -6.34 10.16
C GLY A 155 5.68 -6.01 11.33
N THR A 156 5.17 -5.32 12.33
CA THR A 156 5.90 -5.15 13.60
C THR A 156 5.70 -6.42 14.44
N ASN A 157 6.81 -7.11 14.76
CA ASN A 157 6.85 -8.17 15.78
C ASN A 157 6.43 -7.65 17.16
#